data_AF-A0A6B2E3Q2-F1
#
_entry.id   AF-A0A6B2E3Q2-F1
#
_cell.length_a   1.000
_cell.length_b   1.000
_cell.length_c   1.000
_cell.angle_alpha   90.00
_cell.angle_beta   90.00
_cell.angle_gamma   90.00
#
_symmetry.space_group_name_H-M   'P 1'
#
loop_
_entity.id
_entity.type
_entity.pdbx_description
1 polymer ?
#
loop_
_entity_poly.entity_id
_entity_poly.type
_entity_poly.pdbx_seq_one_letter_code
_entity_poly.pdbx_strand_id
1 'polypeptide(L)'
;MATAAPTDEMRRAAARFAHTIEAARARLRDVNSEMAMVQASWRGESAVRFGQAMNDWEQEFDVILSRLARLLETTGGGPVPLQRVP
;
A
#
# COMPACT_ATOMS: atom_id res chain seq x y z
N MET A 1 4.46 -24.15 23.83
CA MET A 1 3.08 -23.63 24.01
C MET A 1 2.35 -23.85 22.70
N ALA A 2 1.19 -24.51 22.70
CA ALA A 2 0.41 -24.72 21.48
C ALA A 2 -0.24 -23.39 21.07
N THR A 3 0.06 -22.92 19.87
CA THR A 3 -0.58 -21.73 19.29
C THR A 3 -2.05 -22.07 19.08
N ALA A 4 -2.96 -21.36 19.75
CA ALA A 4 -4.39 -21.56 19.58
C ALA A 4 -4.79 -21.33 18.11
N ALA A 5 -5.72 -22.15 17.60
CA ALA A 5 -6.23 -21.98 16.25
C ALA A 5 -6.88 -20.59 16.08
N PRO A 6 -6.74 -19.93 14.91
CA PRO A 6 -7.38 -18.64 14.65
C PRO A 6 -8.89 -18.71 14.82
N THR A 7 -9.49 -17.71 15.49
CA THR A 7 -10.94 -17.60 15.63
C THR A 7 -11.61 -17.23 14.30
N ASP A 8 -12.92 -17.41 14.21
CA ASP A 8 -13.71 -17.00 13.03
C ASP A 8 -13.61 -15.50 12.77
N GLU A 9 -13.54 -14.70 13.84
CA GLU A 9 -13.36 -13.25 13.75
C GLU A 9 -11.99 -12.88 13.19
N MET A 10 -10.93 -13.58 13.62
CA MET A 10 -9.58 -13.40 13.06
C MET A 10 -9.56 -13.70 11.56
N ARG A 11 -10.18 -14.81 11.13
CA ARG A 11 -10.29 -15.15 9.70
C ARG A 11 -11.08 -14.10 8.91
N ARG A 12 -12.18 -13.61 9.46
CA ARG A 12 -13.00 -12.54 8.84
C ARG A 12 -12.24 -11.21 8.75
N ALA A 13 -11.45 -10.87 9.77
CA ALA A 13 -10.59 -9.69 9.76
C ALA A 13 -9.48 -9.82 8.72
N ALA A 14 -8.82 -10.97 8.65
CA ALA A 14 -7.79 -11.27 7.65
C ALA A 14 -8.31 -11.09 6.21
N ALA A 15 -9.48 -11.64 5.90
CA ALA A 15 -10.10 -11.46 4.58
C ALA A 15 -10.36 -9.98 4.25
N ARG A 16 -10.78 -9.19 5.24
CA ARG A 16 -11.00 -7.75 5.06
C ARG A 16 -9.71 -6.98 4.87
N PHE A 17 -8.66 -7.27 5.65
CA PHE A 17 -7.36 -6.62 5.46
C PHE A 17 -6.73 -6.98 4.11
N ALA A 18 -6.81 -8.23 3.67
CA ALA A 18 -6.37 -8.64 2.34
C ALA A 18 -7.10 -7.85 1.24
N HIS A 19 -8.43 -7.72 1.35
CA HIS A 19 -9.22 -6.91 0.42
C HIS A 19 -8.82 -5.43 0.44
N THR A 20 -8.62 -4.85 1.62
CA THR A 20 -8.19 -3.45 1.76
C THR A 20 -6.81 -3.21 1.16
N ILE A 21 -5.87 -4.15 1.30
CA ILE A 21 -4.54 -4.06 0.67
C ILE A 21 -4.66 -4.02 -0.85
N GLU A 22 -5.46 -4.90 -1.45
CA GLU A 22 -5.68 -4.90 -2.91
C GLU A 22 -6.37 -3.63 -3.40
N ALA A 23 -7.34 -3.12 -2.64
CA ALA A 23 -7.97 -1.83 -2.93
C ALA A 23 -6.96 -0.67 -2.83
N ALA A 24 -6.12 -0.64 -1.80
CA ALA A 24 -5.09 0.39 -1.65
C ALA A 24 -4.08 0.35 -2.81
N ARG A 25 -3.64 -0.84 -3.22
CA ARG A 25 -2.76 -1.02 -4.39
C ARG A 25 -3.38 -0.54 -5.70
N ALA A 26 -4.69 -0.72 -5.89
CA ALA A 26 -5.38 -0.16 -7.05
C ALA A 26 -5.31 1.36 -7.04
N ARG A 27 -5.53 1.99 -5.89
CA ARG A 27 -5.49 3.46 -5.74
C ARG A 27 -4.09 4.01 -5.94
N LEU A 28 -3.07 3.29 -5.49
CA LEU A 28 -1.68 3.62 -5.78
C LEU A 28 -1.41 3.68 -7.29
N ARG A 29 -1.85 2.67 -8.05
CA ARG A 29 -1.70 2.67 -9.53
C ARG A 29 -2.47 3.79 -10.21
N ASP A 30 -3.68 4.09 -9.75
CA ASP A 30 -4.51 5.17 -10.27
C ASP A 30 -3.78 6.52 -10.10
N VAL A 31 -3.30 6.80 -8.88
CA VAL A 31 -2.57 8.04 -8.57
C VAL A 31 -1.23 8.12 -9.31
N ASN A 32 -0.46 7.04 -9.39
CA ASN A 32 0.81 7.03 -10.13
C ASN A 32 0.60 7.32 -11.63
N SER A 33 -0.51 6.85 -12.20
CA SER A 33 -0.86 7.14 -13.59
C SER A 33 -1.18 8.63 -13.79
N GLU A 34 -1.94 9.24 -12.88
CA GLU A 34 -2.22 10.68 -12.91
C GLU A 34 -0.96 11.52 -12.71
N MET A 35 -0.12 11.15 -11.74
CA MET A 35 1.16 11.81 -11.47
C MET A 35 2.08 11.80 -12.70
N ALA A 36 2.20 10.65 -13.38
CA ALA A 36 3.00 10.54 -14.59
C ALA A 36 2.51 11.47 -15.71
N MET A 37 1.19 11.60 -15.89
CA MET A 37 0.62 12.54 -16.87
C MET A 37 0.93 14.00 -16.51
N VAL A 38 0.77 14.37 -15.24
CA VAL A 38 1.04 15.73 -14.76
C VAL A 38 2.53 16.07 -14.90
N GLN A 39 3.42 15.16 -14.47
CA GLN A 39 4.86 15.33 -14.57
C GLN A 39 5.31 15.53 -16.03
N ALA A 40 4.73 14.77 -16.97
CA ALA A 40 5.03 14.91 -18.40
C ALA A 40 4.63 16.30 -18.96
N SER A 41 3.71 17.01 -18.32
CA SER A 41 3.25 18.34 -18.74
C SER A 41 4.04 19.50 -18.11
N TRP A 42 4.68 19.29 -16.96
CA TRP A 42 5.39 20.36 -16.23
C TRP A 42 6.84 20.51 -16.70
N ARG A 43 7.40 21.72 -16.56
CA ARG A 43 8.79 22.03 -16.93
C ARG A 43 9.45 22.87 -15.85
N GLY A 44 10.79 22.87 -15.83
CA GLY A 44 11.58 23.68 -14.92
C GLY A 44 11.41 23.31 -13.45
N GLU A 45 11.54 24.30 -12.57
CA GLU A 45 11.53 24.10 -11.12
C GLU A 45 10.23 23.46 -10.59
N SER A 46 9.08 23.78 -11.17
CA SER A 46 7.79 23.18 -10.79
C SER A 46 7.78 21.67 -10.99
N ALA A 47 8.39 21.17 -12.08
CA ALA A 47 8.49 19.73 -12.33
C ALA A 47 9.37 19.04 -11.27
N VAL A 48 10.46 19.70 -10.83
CA VAL A 48 11.35 19.18 -9.78
C VAL A 48 10.62 19.08 -8.45
N ARG A 49 9.94 20.17 -8.03
CA ARG A 49 9.17 20.20 -6.77
C ARG A 49 8.02 19.18 -6.78
N PHE A 50 7.38 18.99 -7.92
CA PHE A 50 6.34 17.97 -8.07
C PHE A 50 6.90 16.56 -7.94
N GLY A 51 8.03 16.25 -8.58
CA GLY A 51 8.69 14.95 -8.45
C GLY A 51 9.10 14.64 -7.00
N GLN A 52 9.53 15.65 -6.23
CA GLN A 52 9.79 15.49 -4.81
C GLN A 52 8.52 15.14 -4.03
N ALA A 53 7.43 15.88 -4.26
CA ALA A 53 6.15 15.61 -3.61
C ALA A 53 5.57 14.22 -3.97
N MET A 54 5.79 13.75 -5.20
CA MET A 54 5.44 12.39 -5.62
C MET A 54 6.21 11.35 -4.81
N ASN A 55 7.54 11.48 -4.72
CA ASN A 55 8.38 10.54 -3.98
C ASN A 55 8.02 10.49 -2.49
N ASP A 56 7.72 11.64 -1.88
CA ASP A 56 7.30 11.71 -0.46
C ASP A 56 5.95 11.00 -0.27
N TRP A 57 5.01 11.21 -1.19
CA TRP A 57 3.70 10.55 -1.15
C TRP A 57 3.81 9.03 -1.31
N GLU A 58 4.65 8.53 -2.24
CA GLU A 58 4.86 7.08 -2.44
C GLU A 58 5.44 6.42 -1.18
N GLN A 59 6.41 7.08 -0.52
CA GLN A 59 7.00 6.58 0.73
C GLN A 59 5.97 6.47 1.86
N GLU A 60 5.14 7.50 2.04
CA GLU A 60 4.07 7.46 3.06
C GLU A 60 3.00 6.41 2.74
N PHE A 61 2.71 6.17 1.45
CA PHE A 61 1.78 5.14 1.04
C PHE A 61 2.31 3.72 1.32
N ASP A 62 3.61 3.49 1.08
CA ASP A 62 4.28 2.24 1.42
C ASP A 62 4.26 1.96 2.93
N VAL A 63 4.35 3.00 3.77
CA VAL A 63 4.19 2.89 5.22
C VAL A 63 2.77 2.41 5.58
N ILE A 64 1.73 2.95 4.93
CA ILE A 64 0.34 2.53 5.14
C ILE A 64 0.15 1.07 4.72
N LEU A 65 0.65 0.67 3.55
CA LEU A 65 0.56 -0.72 3.07
C LEU A 65 1.28 -1.69 4.01
N SER A 66 2.47 -1.32 4.49
CA SER A 66 3.25 -2.11 5.45
C SER A 66 2.50 -2.32 6.76
N ARG A 67 1.82 -1.28 7.26
CA ARG A 67 0.99 -1.37 8.48
C ARG A 67 -0.24 -2.26 8.27
N LEU A 68 -0.90 -2.18 7.11
CA LEU A 68 -2.02 -3.06 6.75
C LEU A 68 -1.58 -4.52 6.63
N ALA A 69 -0.42 -4.78 6.01
CA ALA A 69 0.14 -6.13 5.90
C ALA A 69 0.44 -6.73 7.28
N ARG A 70 1.01 -5.94 8.21
CA ARG A 70 1.24 -6.39 9.60
C ARG A 70 -0.07 -6.73 10.33
N LEU A 71 -1.15 -5.98 10.11
CA LEU A 71 -2.47 -6.31 10.67
C LEU A 71 -2.99 -7.64 10.13
N LEU A 72 -2.81 -7.89 8.83
CA LEU A 72 -3.16 -9.16 8.21
C LEU A 72 -2.35 -10.33 8.80
N GLU A 73 -1.03 -10.19 8.94
CA GLU A 73 -0.18 -11.21 9.55
C GLU A 73 -0.59 -11.51 11.01
N THR A 74 -0.90 -10.46 11.78
CA THR A 74 -1.34 -10.58 13.18
C THR A 74 -2.68 -11.32 13.32
N THR A 75 -3.52 -11.25 12.29
CA THR A 75 -4.80 -12.01 12.26
C THR A 75 -4.66 -13.45 11.77
N GLY A 76 -3.42 -13.92 11.57
CA GLY A 76 -3.14 -15.26 11.05
C GLY A 76 -3.30 -15.36 9.53
N GLY A 77 -3.42 -14.23 8.83
CA GLY A 77 -3.28 -14.19 7.38
C GLY A 77 -1.85 -14.54 6.97
N GLY A 78 -1.69 -15.22 5.84
CA GLY A 78 -0.37 -15.52 5.29
C GLY A 78 0.42 -14.25 4.93
N PRO A 79 1.74 -14.36 4.76
CA PRO A 79 2.57 -13.22 4.39
C PRO A 79 2.05 -12.60 3.09
N VAL A 80 1.80 -11.30 3.11
CA VAL A 80 1.55 -10.55 1.88
C VAL A 80 2.90 -10.18 1.31
N PRO A 81 3.23 -10.60 0.08
CA PRO A 81 4.41 -10.08 -0.58
C PRO A 81 4.24 -8.57 -0.74
N LEU A 82 5.06 -7.80 -0.01
CA LEU A 82 5.25 -6.39 -0.28
C LEU A 82 5.92 -6.32 -1.66
N GLN A 83 5.15 -6.05 -2.71
CA GLN A 83 5.75 -5.69 -3.98
C GLN A 83 6.42 -4.33 -3.75
N ARG A 84 7.76 -4.32 -3.78
CA ARG A 84 8.49 -3.07 -4.02
C ARG A 84 8.07 -2.62 -5.40
N VAL A 85 7.32 -1.53 -5.46
CA VAL A 85 7.10 -0.84 -6.72
C VAL A 85 8.47 -0.28 -7.13
N PRO A 86 8.98 -0.62 -8.33
CA PRO A 86 10.28 -0.16 -8.81
C PRO A 86 10.31 1.35 -9.08
#